data_AF-A0AAN0JUD1-F1
#
_entry.id   AF-A0AAN0JUD1-F1
#
_cell.length_a   1.000
_cell.length_b   1.000
_cell.length_c   1.000
_cell.angle_alpha   90.00
_cell.angle_beta   90.00
_cell.angle_gamma   90.00
#
_symmetry.space_group_name_H-M   'P 1'
#
loop_
_entity.id
_entity.type
_entity.pdbx_description
1 polymer ?
#
loop_
_entity_poly.entity_id
_entity_poly.type
_entity_poly.pdbx_seq_one_letter_code
_entity_poly.pdbx_strand_id
1 'polypeptide(L)'
;MEWKELTIPDSFTNRYYHSLSVWNETQNTHWIIEFGGLRSGSILSNTIFIETISRHDLVVQPVLDINGYQKRRVLDPLSDPSSDKDILDKKPHNNDLLRLFKSCSSHHTVIGTALDVKVDDLLPYPQSTTSNLILVFQRWKDSGNDVTWRKVLQVCDDYSEELGRVKAEVEGFLSSHRAHDNY
;
A
#
# COMPACT_ATOMS: atom_id res chain seq x y z
N MET A 1 -8.06 -44.14 -1.15
CA MET A 1 -8.47 -42.76 -0.81
C MET A 1 -9.56 -42.89 0.24
N GLU A 2 -9.23 -42.65 1.51
CA GLU A 2 -10.20 -42.71 2.60
C GLU A 2 -10.83 -41.33 2.76
N TRP A 3 -12.14 -41.23 2.53
CA TRP A 3 -12.87 -40.01 2.80
C TRP A 3 -13.16 -39.92 4.29
N LYS A 4 -12.72 -38.82 4.91
CA LYS A 4 -13.03 -38.51 6.31
C LYS A 4 -14.15 -37.47 6.34
N GLU A 5 -15.22 -37.79 7.04
CA GLU A 5 -16.30 -36.83 7.28
C GLU A 5 -15.80 -35.69 8.15
N LEU A 6 -16.04 -34.46 7.71
CA LEU A 6 -15.65 -33.26 8.44
C LEU A 6 -16.84 -32.77 9.27
N THR A 7 -16.65 -32.63 10.58
CA THR A 7 -17.67 -32.04 11.45
C THR A 7 -17.73 -30.53 11.23
N ILE A 8 -18.77 -30.08 10.52
CA ILE A 8 -19.00 -28.65 10.25
C ILE A 8 -19.79 -28.04 11.42
N PRO A 9 -19.42 -26.84 11.92
CA PRO A 9 -20.13 -26.19 13.03
C PRO A 9 -21.60 -25.90 12.72
N ASP A 10 -22.44 -25.94 13.75
CA ASP A 10 -23.89 -25.67 13.67
C ASP A 10 -24.26 -24.28 13.17
N SER A 11 -23.31 -23.34 13.21
CA SER A 11 -23.48 -22.03 12.58
C SER A 11 -23.64 -22.16 11.08
N PHE A 12 -22.99 -23.13 10.42
CA PHE A 12 -23.03 -23.31 8.96
C PHE A 12 -24.05 -24.37 8.50
N THR A 13 -24.54 -25.20 9.42
CA THR A 13 -25.52 -26.25 9.12
C THR A 13 -26.97 -25.78 9.36
N ASN A 14 -27.94 -26.57 8.89
CA ASN A 14 -29.38 -26.38 9.15
C ASN A 14 -29.93 -25.00 8.74
N ARG A 15 -29.61 -24.58 7.51
CA ARG A 15 -30.20 -23.39 6.88
C ARG A 15 -31.00 -23.82 5.65
N TYR A 16 -31.99 -23.03 5.28
CA TYR A 16 -32.72 -23.10 4.02
C TYR A 16 -32.16 -22.04 3.06
N TYR A 17 -32.29 -22.24 1.75
CA TYR A 17 -31.83 -21.28 0.74
C TYR A 17 -30.36 -20.86 0.92
N HIS A 18 -29.46 -21.85 1.01
CA HIS A 18 -28.03 -21.59 1.12
C HIS A 18 -27.54 -20.72 -0.04
N SER A 19 -26.76 -19.68 0.28
CA SER A 19 -26.03 -18.89 -0.70
C SER A 19 -24.54 -18.89 -0.38
N LEU A 20 -23.73 -18.87 -1.43
CA LEU A 20 -22.28 -18.78 -1.36
C LEU A 20 -21.84 -17.67 -2.31
N SER A 21 -21.17 -16.66 -1.75
CA SER A 21 -20.50 -15.63 -2.52
C SER A 21 -19.00 -15.75 -2.27
N VAL A 22 -18.22 -15.75 -3.35
CA VAL A 22 -16.76 -15.79 -3.29
C VAL A 22 -16.24 -14.68 -4.17
N TRP A 23 -15.42 -13.81 -3.61
CA TRP A 23 -14.73 -12.80 -4.37
C TRP A 23 -13.32 -12.59 -3.84
N ASN A 24 -12.48 -12.02 -4.68
CA ASN A 24 -11.11 -11.72 -4.37
C ASN A 24 -11.00 -10.20 -4.14
N GLU A 25 -10.33 -9.79 -3.07
CA GLU A 25 -10.07 -8.37 -2.74
C GLU A 25 -8.73 -7.86 -3.32
N THR A 26 -7.71 -8.72 -3.46
CA THR A 26 -6.36 -8.36 -3.93
C THR A 26 -5.84 -9.40 -4.90
N GLN A 27 -5.23 -8.99 -6.01
CA GLN A 27 -5.01 -9.82 -7.21
C GLN A 27 -4.68 -11.32 -6.97
N ASN A 28 -3.92 -11.73 -5.93
CA ASN A 28 -3.58 -13.16 -5.74
C ASN A 28 -3.70 -13.78 -4.33
N THR A 29 -4.06 -13.05 -3.25
CA THR A 29 -3.86 -13.58 -1.87
C THR A 29 -5.07 -13.53 -0.93
N HIS A 30 -6.01 -12.60 -1.11
CA HIS A 30 -7.13 -12.42 -0.18
C HIS A 30 -8.46 -12.79 -0.82
N TRP A 31 -9.06 -13.86 -0.31
CA TRP A 31 -10.37 -14.34 -0.71
C TRP A 31 -11.37 -14.11 0.41
N ILE A 32 -12.51 -13.54 0.06
CA ILE A 32 -13.63 -13.35 0.97
C ILE A 32 -14.72 -14.35 0.57
N ILE A 33 -15.16 -15.14 1.54
CA ILE A 33 -16.21 -16.12 1.38
C ILE A 33 -17.36 -15.75 2.29
N GLU A 34 -18.54 -15.56 1.72
CA GLU A 34 -19.76 -15.32 2.47
C GLU A 34 -20.71 -16.51 2.34
N PHE A 35 -21.06 -17.11 3.48
CA PHE A 35 -22.07 -18.15 3.59
C PHE A 35 -23.39 -17.55 4.09
N GLY A 36 -24.36 -17.47 3.19
CA GLY A 36 -25.70 -17.00 3.50
C GLY A 36 -26.72 -18.15 3.65
N GLY A 37 -27.87 -17.81 4.22
CA GLY A 37 -29.02 -18.72 4.26
C GLY A 37 -30.09 -18.24 5.25
N LEU A 38 -31.20 -18.96 5.30
CA LEU A 38 -32.32 -18.69 6.20
C LEU A 38 -32.38 -19.74 7.30
N ARG A 39 -32.45 -19.34 8.57
CA ARG A 39 -32.70 -20.25 9.69
C ARG A 39 -33.80 -19.68 10.56
N SER A 40 -34.85 -20.47 10.79
CA SER A 40 -35.99 -20.07 11.64
C SER A 40 -36.62 -18.71 11.25
N GLY A 41 -36.66 -18.39 9.95
CA GLY A 41 -37.18 -17.12 9.45
C GLY A 41 -36.21 -15.93 9.49
N SER A 42 -35.01 -16.11 10.03
CA SER A 42 -33.95 -15.09 10.03
C SER A 42 -32.95 -15.34 8.89
N ILE A 43 -32.60 -14.27 8.17
CA ILE A 43 -31.51 -14.29 7.19
C ILE A 43 -30.20 -14.23 7.96
N LEU A 44 -29.33 -15.21 7.73
CA LEU A 44 -28.00 -15.32 8.32
C LEU A 44 -26.96 -15.14 7.23
N SER A 45 -25.94 -14.33 7.50
CA SER A 45 -24.71 -14.24 6.72
C SER A 45 -23.51 -14.46 7.62
N ASN A 46 -22.56 -15.27 7.17
CA ASN A 46 -21.27 -15.46 7.82
C ASN A 46 -20.18 -15.21 6.80
N THR A 47 -19.40 -14.17 7.06
CA THR A 47 -18.23 -13.83 6.25
C THR A 47 -16.99 -14.44 6.89
N ILE A 48 -16.27 -15.22 6.10
CA ILE A 48 -14.98 -15.81 6.41
C ILE A 48 -13.94 -15.19 5.48
N PHE A 49 -12.81 -14.79 6.04
CA PHE A 49 -11.65 -14.34 5.28
C PHE A 49 -10.65 -15.48 5.17
N ILE A 50 -10.26 -15.81 3.95
CA ILE A 50 -9.22 -16.80 3.67
C ILE A 50 -8.06 -16.10 2.99
N GLU A 51 -6.89 -16.21 3.61
CA GLU A 51 -5.64 -15.82 2.99
C GLU A 51 -4.99 -17.06 2.37
N THR A 52 -4.79 -17.01 1.05
CA THR A 52 -4.09 -18.05 0.30
C THR A 52 -2.68 -17.55 0.01
N ILE A 53 -1.69 -18.14 0.67
CA ILE A 53 -0.28 -17.84 0.40
C ILE A 53 0.23 -18.87 -0.59
N SER A 54 0.32 -18.47 -1.86
CA SER A 54 0.94 -19.30 -2.91
C SER A 54 2.42 -18.94 -2.99
N ARG A 55 3.28 -19.72 -2.33
CA ARG A 55 4.75 -19.58 -2.51
C ARG A 55 5.35 -20.79 -3.23
N HIS A 56 4.91 -22.01 -2.95
CA HIS A 56 5.21 -23.22 -3.75
C HIS A 56 4.16 -24.33 -3.53
N ASP A 57 3.51 -24.36 -2.37
CA ASP A 57 2.31 -25.14 -2.05
C ASP A 57 1.16 -24.20 -1.64
N LEU A 58 -0.11 -24.63 -1.78
CA LEU A 58 -1.27 -23.85 -1.31
C LEU A 58 -1.36 -23.94 0.22
N VAL A 59 -0.90 -22.89 0.90
CA VAL A 59 -1.04 -22.77 2.35
C VAL A 59 -2.25 -21.88 2.66
N VAL A 60 -3.24 -22.46 3.35
CA VAL A 60 -4.44 -21.76 3.85
C VAL A 60 -4.16 -21.29 5.27
N GLN A 61 -4.05 -19.97 5.45
CA GLN A 61 -3.87 -19.33 6.76
C GLN A 61 -5.21 -19.12 7.48
N PRO A 62 -5.23 -18.87 8.81
CA PRO A 62 -6.44 -19.00 9.63
C PRO A 62 -7.60 -18.12 9.17
N VAL A 63 -8.80 -18.71 9.23
CA VAL A 63 -10.09 -18.04 9.04
C VAL A 63 -10.25 -16.92 10.05
N LEU A 64 -10.10 -15.67 9.61
CA LEU A 64 -10.42 -14.51 10.42
C LEU A 64 -11.91 -14.19 10.27
N ASP A 65 -12.55 -13.77 11.36
CA ASP A 65 -13.82 -13.05 11.28
C ASP A 65 -13.56 -11.59 10.85
N ILE A 66 -14.62 -10.84 10.56
CA ILE A 66 -14.50 -9.46 10.07
C ILE A 66 -13.73 -8.54 11.05
N ASN A 67 -13.88 -8.76 12.35
CA ASN A 67 -13.20 -7.97 13.37
C ASN A 67 -11.71 -8.30 13.43
N GLY A 68 -11.36 -9.58 13.35
CA GLY A 68 -9.98 -10.06 13.29
C GLY A 68 -9.28 -9.62 12.01
N TYR A 69 -9.98 -9.67 10.87
CA TYR A 69 -9.49 -9.16 9.60
C TYR A 69 -9.22 -7.65 9.65
N GLN A 70 -10.18 -6.85 10.11
CA GLN A 70 -10.02 -5.40 10.25
C GLN A 70 -8.89 -5.04 11.22
N LYS A 71 -8.79 -5.74 12.35
CA LYS A 71 -7.72 -5.52 13.34
C LYS A 71 -6.35 -5.86 12.77
N ARG A 72 -6.21 -6.95 12.02
CA ARG A 72 -4.97 -7.24 11.29
C ARG A 72 -4.68 -6.18 10.26
N ARG A 73 -5.61 -5.78 9.40
CA ARG A 73 -5.40 -4.70 8.41
C ARG A 73 -4.92 -3.37 9.01
N VAL A 74 -5.38 -3.04 10.21
CA VAL A 74 -4.94 -1.84 10.95
C VAL A 74 -3.55 -2.02 11.58
N LEU A 75 -3.14 -3.26 11.89
CA LEU A 75 -1.83 -3.61 12.45
C LEU A 75 -0.79 -4.07 11.40
N ASP A 76 -1.20 -4.46 10.19
CA ASP A 76 -0.39 -4.95 9.06
C ASP A 76 -0.03 -3.88 8.00
N PRO A 77 0.32 -2.62 8.32
CA PRO A 77 1.17 -1.85 7.42
C PRO A 77 2.64 -2.33 7.42
N LEU A 78 3.02 -3.31 8.25
CA LEU A 78 4.44 -3.59 8.57
C LEU A 78 4.89 -5.06 8.54
N SER A 79 4.14 -6.01 7.98
CA SER A 79 4.60 -7.41 7.94
C SER A 79 4.20 -8.23 6.71
N ASP A 80 5.01 -8.18 5.64
CA ASP A 80 5.34 -9.38 4.86
C ASP A 80 6.83 -9.35 4.42
N PRO A 81 7.70 -10.26 4.91
CA PRO A 81 9.14 -10.26 4.60
C PRO A 81 9.55 -10.91 3.26
N SER A 82 8.65 -11.25 2.33
CA SER A 82 9.12 -11.88 1.07
C SER A 82 8.27 -11.68 -0.19
N SER A 83 7.45 -10.64 -0.28
CA SER A 83 6.98 -10.15 -1.58
C SER A 83 8.08 -9.31 -2.24
N ASP A 84 8.19 -9.37 -3.56
CA ASP A 84 9.03 -8.52 -4.40
C ASP A 84 9.26 -7.13 -3.79
N LYS A 85 10.54 -6.76 -3.66
CA LYS A 85 11.05 -5.48 -3.14
C LYS A 85 9.95 -4.41 -3.14
N ASP A 86 9.42 -4.13 -1.94
CA ASP A 86 8.40 -3.12 -1.73
C ASP A 86 8.70 -1.92 -2.64
N ILE A 87 7.74 -1.53 -3.49
CA ILE A 87 7.91 -0.40 -4.40
C ILE A 87 8.38 0.84 -3.64
N LEU A 88 8.02 0.93 -2.35
CA LEU A 88 8.49 1.96 -1.44
C LEU A 88 10.02 1.97 -1.25
N ASP A 89 10.68 0.82 -1.32
CA ASP A 89 12.14 0.68 -1.20
C ASP A 89 12.87 0.86 -2.54
N LYS A 90 12.14 1.12 -3.64
CA LYS A 90 12.73 1.40 -4.96
C LYS A 90 13.20 2.85 -5.06
N LYS A 91 14.29 3.04 -5.80
CA LYS A 91 14.89 4.37 -6.03
C LYS A 91 14.10 5.14 -7.09
N PRO A 92 13.52 6.32 -6.78
CA PRO A 92 12.77 7.10 -7.74
C PRO A 92 13.62 7.64 -8.92
N HIS A 93 13.00 7.71 -10.10
CA HIS A 93 13.53 8.41 -11.27
C HIS A 93 13.32 9.94 -11.14
N ASN A 94 14.28 10.73 -11.63
CA ASN A 94 14.23 12.20 -11.50
C ASN A 94 13.04 12.81 -12.22
N ASN A 95 12.64 12.23 -13.36
CA ASN A 95 11.49 12.73 -14.11
C ASN A 95 10.18 12.50 -13.35
N ASP A 96 10.05 11.40 -12.60
CA ASP A 96 8.86 11.16 -11.78
C ASP A 96 8.84 12.11 -10.57
N LEU A 97 9.97 12.27 -9.87
CA LEU A 97 10.09 13.27 -8.79
C LEU A 97 9.76 14.68 -9.27
N LEU A 98 10.37 15.12 -10.38
CA LEU A 98 10.13 16.44 -10.93
C LEU A 98 8.66 16.62 -11.32
N ARG A 99 8.04 15.62 -11.94
CA ARG A 99 6.63 15.68 -12.35
C ARG A 99 5.70 15.81 -11.13
N LEU A 100 5.93 15.01 -10.08
CA LEU A 100 5.10 14.98 -8.87
C LEU A 100 5.29 16.23 -8.01
N PHE A 101 6.51 16.75 -7.94
CA PHE A 101 6.85 17.93 -7.13
C PHE A 101 6.82 19.25 -7.92
N LYS A 102 6.42 19.23 -9.20
CA LYS A 102 6.44 20.43 -10.06
C LYS A 102 5.59 21.57 -9.47
N SER A 103 4.43 21.21 -8.93
CA SER A 103 3.46 22.14 -8.35
C SER A 103 3.96 22.82 -7.08
N CYS A 104 4.93 22.23 -6.38
CA CYS A 104 5.50 22.73 -5.12
C CYS A 104 6.97 23.14 -5.27
N SER A 105 7.46 23.42 -6.48
CA SER A 105 8.88 23.75 -6.72
C SER A 105 9.38 24.99 -5.96
N SER A 106 8.48 25.88 -5.51
CA SER A 106 8.79 26.97 -4.58
C SER A 106 9.31 26.48 -3.22
N HIS A 107 8.96 25.26 -2.79
CA HIS A 107 9.35 24.65 -1.52
C HIS A 107 10.66 23.84 -1.61
N HIS A 108 11.48 24.04 -2.65
CA HIS A 108 12.72 23.30 -2.84
C HIS A 108 13.69 23.37 -1.64
N THR A 109 13.73 24.47 -0.89
CA THR A 109 14.56 24.60 0.32
C THR A 109 14.05 23.72 1.46
N VAL A 110 12.73 23.68 1.68
CA VAL A 110 12.08 22.79 2.66
C VAL A 110 12.34 21.33 2.30
N ILE A 111 12.07 20.97 1.05
CA ILE A 111 12.29 19.61 0.53
C ILE A 111 13.76 19.21 0.66
N GLY A 112 14.69 20.08 0.25
CA GLY A 112 16.12 19.78 0.34
C GLY A 112 16.61 19.62 1.79
N THR A 113 16.13 20.46 2.69
CA THR A 113 16.45 20.33 4.12
C THR A 113 15.91 19.03 4.70
N ALA A 114 14.67 18.65 4.36
CA ALA A 114 14.03 17.41 4.82
C ALA A 114 14.71 16.13 4.27
N LEU A 115 15.30 16.23 3.07
CA LEU A 115 16.09 15.16 2.45
C LEU A 115 17.56 15.15 2.92
N ASP A 116 17.91 16.01 3.87
CA ASP A 116 19.26 16.17 4.41
C ASP A 116 20.30 16.48 3.32
N VAL A 117 19.96 17.41 2.42
CA VAL A 117 20.88 17.92 1.40
C VAL A 117 21.15 19.40 1.56
N LYS A 118 22.35 19.80 1.12
CA LYS A 118 22.78 21.19 1.11
C LYS A 118 21.85 22.06 0.24
N VAL A 119 21.39 23.21 0.77
CA VAL A 119 20.47 24.15 0.08
C VAL A 119 20.87 25.64 0.21
N ASP A 120 21.84 25.96 1.05
CA ASP A 120 22.32 27.32 1.36
C ASP A 120 22.95 28.05 0.15
N ASP A 121 23.45 27.29 -0.83
CA ASP A 121 24.03 27.81 -2.06
C ASP A 121 23.00 27.96 -3.20
N LEU A 122 21.73 27.59 -2.96
CA LEU A 122 20.67 27.72 -3.96
C LEU A 122 20.24 29.18 -4.11
N LEU A 123 20.17 29.64 -5.36
CA LEU A 123 19.76 31.01 -5.67
C LEU A 123 18.26 31.20 -5.37
N PRO A 124 17.87 32.19 -4.54
CA PRO A 124 16.48 32.35 -4.09
C PRO A 124 15.58 33.05 -5.13
N TYR A 125 15.94 33.02 -6.41
CA TYR A 125 15.18 33.70 -7.46
C TYR A 125 13.91 32.92 -7.82
N PRO A 126 12.72 33.57 -7.91
CA PRO A 126 11.46 32.89 -8.25
C PRO A 126 11.52 32.07 -9.56
N GLN A 127 12.25 32.57 -10.55
CA GLN A 127 12.44 31.91 -11.84
C GLN A 127 13.33 30.64 -11.79
N SER A 128 14.07 30.44 -10.69
CA SER A 128 15.00 29.32 -10.52
C SER A 128 14.40 28.14 -9.74
N THR A 129 13.18 28.26 -9.23
CA THR A 129 12.53 27.27 -8.35
C THR A 129 12.53 25.84 -8.89
N THR A 130 12.18 25.66 -10.17
CA THR A 130 12.22 24.33 -10.81
C THR A 130 13.64 23.80 -10.95
N SER A 131 14.59 24.63 -11.37
CA SER A 131 16.01 24.24 -11.49
C SER A 131 16.62 23.89 -10.13
N ASN A 132 16.29 24.64 -9.08
CA ASN A 132 16.71 24.37 -7.71
C ASN A 132 16.13 23.05 -7.20
N LEU A 133 14.86 22.76 -7.48
CA LEU A 133 14.24 21.49 -7.12
C LEU A 133 14.93 20.29 -7.82
N ILE A 134 15.25 20.43 -9.12
CA ILE A 134 16.01 19.40 -9.85
C ILE A 134 17.37 19.16 -9.19
N LEU A 135 18.08 20.24 -8.83
CA LEU A 135 19.38 20.16 -8.18
C LEU A 135 19.30 19.51 -6.79
N VAL A 136 18.25 19.79 -6.02
CA VAL A 136 17.96 19.12 -4.74
C VAL A 136 17.82 17.61 -4.93
N PHE A 137 17.03 17.16 -5.91
CA PHE A 137 16.87 15.73 -6.17
C PHE A 137 18.15 15.07 -6.67
N GLN A 138 18.97 15.77 -7.46
CA GLN A 138 20.30 15.28 -7.87
C GLN A 138 21.20 15.09 -6.66
N ARG A 139 21.33 16.11 -5.81
CA ARG A 139 22.12 16.04 -4.57
C ARG A 139 21.66 14.91 -3.67
N TRP A 140 20.35 14.73 -3.51
CA TRP A 140 19.82 13.65 -2.70
C TRP A 140 20.20 12.29 -3.28
N LYS A 141 20.15 12.13 -4.61
CA LYS A 141 20.56 10.88 -5.28
C LYS A 141 22.04 10.57 -5.19
N ASP A 142 22.87 11.60 -5.07
CA ASP A 142 24.32 11.53 -4.97
C ASP A 142 24.80 11.47 -3.51
N SER A 143 23.94 11.79 -2.53
CA SER A 143 24.27 11.84 -1.10
C SER A 143 24.64 10.48 -0.48
N GLY A 144 24.26 9.38 -1.12
CA GLY A 144 24.39 8.03 -0.53
C GLY A 144 23.37 7.73 0.57
N ASN A 145 22.45 8.65 0.86
CA ASN A 145 21.33 8.45 1.79
C ASN A 145 20.33 7.40 1.26
N ASP A 146 19.35 7.04 2.09
CA ASP A 146 18.27 6.15 1.68
C ASP A 146 17.36 6.83 0.65
N VAL A 147 17.67 6.60 -0.64
CA VAL A 147 16.92 7.20 -1.75
C VAL A 147 15.79 6.27 -2.17
N THR A 148 14.68 6.36 -1.45
CA THR A 148 13.53 5.48 -1.59
C THR A 148 12.22 6.27 -1.70
N TRP A 149 11.20 5.69 -2.34
CA TRP A 149 9.84 6.24 -2.31
C TRP A 149 9.28 6.33 -0.89
N ARG A 150 9.70 5.44 0.00
CA ARG A 150 9.41 5.48 1.44
C ARG A 150 9.89 6.80 2.06
N LYS A 151 11.14 7.19 1.78
CA LYS A 151 11.68 8.46 2.27
C LYS A 151 10.94 9.67 1.67
N VAL A 152 10.50 9.60 0.41
CA VAL A 152 9.66 10.64 -0.21
C VAL A 152 8.35 10.82 0.55
N LEU A 153 7.64 9.73 0.83
CA LEU A 153 6.37 9.77 1.58
C LEU A 153 6.58 10.31 3.00
N GLN A 154 7.64 9.89 3.68
CA GLN A 154 7.99 10.40 5.00
C GLN A 154 8.19 11.93 5.00
N VAL A 155 8.93 12.47 4.02
CA VAL A 155 9.10 13.93 3.90
C VAL A 155 7.77 14.64 3.66
N CYS A 156 6.88 14.07 2.84
CA CYS A 156 5.57 14.64 2.63
C CYS A 156 4.68 14.61 3.88
N ASP A 157 4.85 13.62 4.76
CA ASP A 157 4.16 13.52 6.05
C ASP A 157 4.70 14.53 7.06
N ASP A 158 6.02 14.63 7.20
CA ASP A 158 6.68 15.55 8.12
C ASP A 158 6.36 17.02 7.82
N TYR A 159 6.09 17.34 6.54
CA TYR A 159 5.74 18.69 6.06
C TYR A 159 4.36 18.70 5.38
N SER A 160 3.36 18.12 6.04
CA SER A 160 2.02 17.94 5.45
C SER A 160 1.30 19.25 5.10
N GLU A 161 1.60 20.37 5.76
CA GLU A 161 1.03 21.67 5.44
C GLU A 161 1.46 22.15 4.04
N GLU A 162 2.73 21.95 3.68
CA GLU A 162 3.29 22.34 2.39
C GLU A 162 3.18 21.23 1.33
N LEU A 163 3.27 19.97 1.73
CA LEU A 163 3.46 18.83 0.84
C LEU A 163 2.30 17.81 0.85
N GLY A 164 1.23 18.05 1.63
CA GLY A 164 0.10 17.10 1.73
C GLY A 164 -0.56 16.79 0.39
N ARG A 165 -0.66 17.77 -0.51
CA ARG A 165 -1.14 17.53 -1.89
C ARG A 165 -0.19 16.64 -2.68
N VAL A 166 1.11 16.87 -2.56
CA VAL A 166 2.14 16.08 -3.26
C VAL A 166 2.12 14.64 -2.74
N LYS A 167 1.89 14.45 -1.44
CA LYS A 167 1.69 13.12 -0.85
C LYS A 167 0.62 12.32 -1.60
N ALA A 168 -0.56 12.89 -1.75
CA ALA A 168 -1.67 12.24 -2.45
C ALA A 168 -1.33 11.94 -3.92
N GLU A 169 -0.60 12.84 -4.59
CA GLU A 169 -0.14 12.62 -5.97
C GLU A 169 0.92 11.49 -6.05
N VAL A 170 1.83 11.38 -5.07
CA VAL A 170 2.82 10.31 -4.97
C VAL A 170 2.14 8.97 -4.67
N GLU A 171 1.22 8.89 -3.71
CA GLU A 171 0.46 7.68 -3.38
C GLU A 171 -0.38 7.20 -4.57
N GLY A 172 -1.05 8.12 -5.26
CA GLY A 172 -1.80 7.82 -6.49
C GLY A 172 -0.89 7.34 -7.63
N PHE A 173 0.32 7.88 -7.75
CA PHE A 173 1.31 7.40 -8.70
C PHE A 173 1.80 5.99 -8.35
N LEU A 174 2.18 5.75 -7.09
CA LEU A 174 2.71 4.46 -6.64
C LEU A 174 1.69 3.33 -6.74
N SER A 175 0.39 3.66 -6.69
CA SER A 175 -0.72 2.72 -6.91
C SER A 175 -1.08 2.52 -8.40
N SER A 176 -0.40 3.21 -9.32
CA SER A 176 -0.70 3.14 -10.75
C SER A 176 0.06 2.01 -11.44
N HIS A 177 -0.54 1.42 -12.49
CA HIS A 177 0.12 0.45 -13.36
C HIS A 177 1.50 0.93 -13.84
N ARG A 178 1.60 2.23 -14.17
CA ARG A 178 2.87 2.85 -14.57
C ARG A 178 3.95 2.72 -13.50
N ALA A 179 3.64 2.84 -12.21
CA ALA A 179 4.65 2.70 -11.18
C ALA A 179 5.08 1.23 -11.03
N HIS A 180 4.13 0.30 -11.02
CA HIS A 180 4.41 -1.13 -10.97
C HIS A 180 5.20 -1.66 -12.18
N ASP A 181 5.04 -1.06 -13.36
CA ASP A 181 5.83 -1.42 -14.55
C ASP A 181 7.27 -0.88 -14.50
N ASN A 182 7.51 0.21 -13.76
CA ASN A 182 8.80 0.95 -13.76
C ASN A 182 9.67 0.72 -12.51
N TYR A 183 9.12 0.16 -11.43
CA TYR A 183 9.80 0.00 -10.14
C TYR A 183 9.55 -1.38 -9.57
#